data_AF-A0A849DXI2-F1
#
_entry.id   AF-A0A849DXI2-F1
#
_cell.length_a   1.000
_cell.length_b   1.000
_cell.length_c   1.000
_cell.angle_alpha   90.00
_cell.angle_beta   90.00
_cell.angle_gamma   90.00
#
_symmetry.space_group_name_H-M   'P 1'
#
loop_
_entity.id
_entity.type
_entity.pdbx_description
1 polymer ?
#
loop_
_entity_poly.entity_id
_entity_poly.type
_entity_poly.pdbx_seq_one_letter_code
_entity_poly.pdbx_strand_id
1 'polypeptide(L)'
;YEGINGIGVLQGLNIEAQGDRVIFSKTLADGIVFERTIAFTNDYLLAVRDRFINSGSTSWKMPGARILTGRMRNPADMKTMKGISILGVDSYTPAGGINYWGRKLNSLFKQADKPETIDAVPEEMHNEVVDWVATKNKFFVQILSPQEPEATMSVLSSRNMSEKGIVPTSIAAALVFNSDTLDAGETLERNYTCFIGPKKYSILKAAGNNMEGVMEFETIGFWSFMNWLMEPARKSLLWTLNLFHGVVRNYGIAIILLTLLVRILFWPLTHKSTESMKRM
;
A
#
# COMPACT_ATOMS: atom_id res chain seq x y z
N TYR A 1 9.27 -11.64 9.04
CA TYR A 1 8.46 -11.34 10.22
C TYR A 1 9.28 -10.57 11.22
N GLU A 2 8.69 -9.54 11.82
CA GLU A 2 9.19 -8.99 13.07
C GLU A 2 8.31 -9.53 14.21
N GLY A 3 8.93 -9.88 15.33
CA GLY A 3 8.26 -10.48 16.50
C GLY A 3 8.51 -11.99 16.70
N ILE A 4 9.05 -12.69 15.71
CA ILE A 4 9.39 -14.13 15.83
C ILE A 4 10.91 -14.29 15.87
N ASN A 5 11.43 -14.81 16.97
CA ASN A 5 12.86 -14.99 17.17
C ASN A 5 13.47 -16.01 16.18
N GLY A 6 14.66 -15.71 15.66
CA GLY A 6 15.43 -16.62 14.81
C GLY A 6 14.98 -16.73 13.35
N ILE A 7 13.79 -16.22 12.99
CA ILE A 7 13.24 -16.34 11.62
C ILE A 7 14.05 -15.56 10.57
N GLY A 8 14.65 -14.43 10.96
CA GLY A 8 15.48 -13.61 10.06
C GLY A 8 16.93 -14.06 9.94
N VAL A 9 17.35 -15.08 10.70
CA VAL A 9 18.73 -15.59 10.68
C VAL A 9 18.90 -16.54 9.51
N LEU A 10 19.91 -16.32 8.66
CA LEU A 10 20.15 -17.13 7.45
C LEU A 10 20.66 -18.55 7.74
N GLN A 11 21.27 -18.78 8.90
CA GLN A 11 21.75 -20.10 9.30
C GLN A 11 20.58 -21.10 9.42
N GLY A 12 20.73 -22.27 8.81
CA GLY A 12 19.71 -23.33 8.79
C GLY A 12 18.53 -23.05 7.87
N LEU A 13 18.59 -22.00 7.04
CA LEU A 13 17.60 -21.73 6.01
C LEU A 13 17.85 -22.63 4.80
N ASN A 14 16.85 -23.44 4.44
CA ASN A 14 16.81 -24.17 3.19
C ASN A 14 16.02 -23.36 2.15
N ILE A 15 16.46 -23.42 0.89
CA ILE A 15 15.85 -22.72 -0.23
C ILE A 15 15.74 -23.71 -1.39
N GLU A 16 14.53 -23.93 -1.85
CA GLU A 16 14.22 -24.80 -2.99
C GLU A 16 13.43 -24.02 -4.04
N ALA A 17 13.88 -24.06 -5.29
CA ALA A 17 13.17 -23.45 -6.40
C ALA A 17 12.44 -24.53 -7.21
N GLN A 18 11.15 -24.33 -7.44
CA GLN A 18 10.29 -25.24 -8.20
C GLN A 18 9.47 -24.43 -9.21
N GLY A 19 9.94 -24.36 -10.45
CA GLY A 19 9.25 -23.63 -11.52
C GLY A 19 9.04 -22.15 -11.21
N ASP A 20 7.79 -21.74 -11.07
CA ASP A 20 7.35 -20.38 -10.72
C ASP A 20 7.27 -20.12 -9.21
N ARG A 21 7.84 -21.01 -8.38
CA ARG A 21 7.80 -20.92 -6.92
C ARG A 21 9.16 -21.08 -6.28
N VAL A 22 9.34 -20.42 -5.15
CA VAL A 22 10.48 -20.61 -4.26
C VAL A 22 9.97 -20.92 -2.86
N ILE A 23 10.44 -22.03 -2.31
CA ILE A 23 10.12 -22.52 -0.98
C ILE A 23 11.32 -22.27 -0.09
N PHE A 24 11.08 -21.57 1.01
CA PHE A 24 12.03 -21.35 2.08
C PHE A 24 11.58 -22.20 3.26
N SER A 25 12.47 -22.98 3.87
CA SER A 25 12.12 -23.73 5.08
C SER A 25 13.22 -23.66 6.13
N LYS A 26 12.80 -23.66 7.39
CA LYS A 26 13.72 -23.56 8.53
C LYS A 26 13.09 -24.12 9.80
N THR A 27 13.87 -24.88 10.56
CA THR A 27 13.52 -25.24 11.94
C THR A 27 13.94 -24.12 12.88
N LEU A 28 12.97 -23.57 13.61
CA LEU A 28 13.12 -22.61 14.70
C LEU A 28 13.33 -23.37 16.03
N ALA A 29 13.36 -22.62 17.14
CA ALA A 29 13.45 -23.23 18.47
C ALA A 29 12.24 -24.14 18.77
N ASP A 30 12.39 -25.04 19.75
CA ASP A 30 11.32 -25.87 20.32
C ASP A 30 10.57 -26.77 19.32
N GLY A 31 11.22 -27.13 18.21
CA GLY A 31 10.66 -28.04 17.19
C GLY A 31 9.66 -27.36 16.23
N ILE A 32 9.61 -26.03 16.20
CA ILE A 32 8.77 -25.30 15.24
C ILE A 32 9.43 -25.27 13.88
N VAL A 33 8.72 -25.71 12.84
CA VAL A 33 9.17 -25.63 11.46
C VAL A 33 8.42 -24.49 10.77
N PHE A 34 9.18 -23.56 10.19
CA PHE A 34 8.67 -22.49 9.35
C PHE A 34 8.89 -22.83 7.89
N GLU A 35 7.84 -22.72 7.09
CA GLU A 35 7.90 -22.85 5.63
C GLU A 35 7.25 -21.62 4.98
N ARG A 36 7.92 -21.01 4.01
CA ARG A 36 7.40 -19.92 3.20
C ARG A 36 7.46 -20.32 1.74
N THR A 37 6.32 -20.36 1.09
CA THR A 37 6.23 -20.52 -0.37
C THR A 37 5.92 -19.17 -0.99
N ILE A 38 6.78 -18.69 -1.88
CA ILE A 38 6.55 -17.51 -2.71
C ILE A 38 6.29 -18.00 -4.13
N ALA A 39 5.10 -17.76 -4.66
CA ALA A 39 4.75 -18.02 -6.04
C ALA A 39 4.76 -16.71 -6.84
N PHE A 40 5.53 -16.71 -7.93
CA PHE A 40 5.56 -15.62 -8.90
C PHE A 40 4.33 -15.71 -9.78
N THR A 41 3.48 -14.70 -9.71
CA THR A 41 2.33 -14.58 -10.59
C THR A 41 2.59 -13.49 -11.63
N ASN A 42 1.53 -13.05 -12.33
CA ASN A 42 1.66 -12.02 -13.34
C ASN A 42 1.67 -10.61 -12.74
N ASP A 43 2.17 -9.64 -13.52
CA ASP A 43 1.99 -8.21 -13.28
C ASP A 43 2.36 -7.74 -11.86
N TYR A 44 3.55 -8.11 -11.39
CA TYR A 44 4.15 -7.67 -10.12
C TYR A 44 3.49 -8.23 -8.86
N LEU A 45 2.59 -9.21 -9.00
CA LEU A 45 1.96 -9.90 -7.88
C LEU A 45 2.77 -11.15 -7.47
N LEU A 46 2.92 -11.32 -6.16
CA LEU A 46 3.50 -12.50 -5.54
C LEU A 46 2.45 -13.07 -4.58
N ALA A 47 2.13 -14.35 -4.72
CA ALA A 47 1.34 -15.05 -3.71
C ALA A 47 2.29 -15.67 -2.68
N VAL A 48 2.06 -15.38 -1.40
CA VAL A 48 2.89 -15.89 -0.30
C VAL A 48 2.05 -16.73 0.63
N ARG A 49 2.53 -17.95 0.89
CA ARG A 49 1.98 -18.87 1.88
C ARG A 49 3.04 -19.15 2.93
N ASP A 50 2.76 -18.76 4.16
CA ASP A 50 3.60 -19.06 5.31
C ASP A 50 2.94 -20.13 6.18
N ARG A 51 3.67 -21.18 6.53
CA ARG A 51 3.23 -22.25 7.42
C ARG A 51 4.14 -22.31 8.63
N PHE A 52 3.54 -22.39 9.80
CA PHE A 52 4.19 -22.67 11.07
C PHE A 52 3.70 -24.02 11.56
N ILE A 53 4.58 -25.00 11.66
CA ILE A 53 4.25 -26.39 11.99
C ILE A 53 4.89 -26.70 13.34
N ASN A 54 4.09 -27.03 14.35
CA ASN A 54 4.61 -27.47 15.63
C ASN A 54 4.96 -28.96 15.57
N SER A 55 6.22 -29.28 15.25
CA SER A 55 6.73 -30.66 15.25
C SER A 55 7.26 -31.11 16.62
N GLY A 56 7.11 -30.26 17.65
CA GLY A 56 7.47 -30.55 19.02
C GLY A 56 6.39 -31.34 19.77
N SER A 57 6.63 -31.56 21.06
CA SER A 57 5.72 -32.29 21.96
C SER A 57 4.93 -31.39 22.91
N THR A 58 5.09 -30.07 22.81
CA THR A 58 4.47 -29.09 23.71
C THR A 58 3.82 -27.97 22.92
N SER A 59 2.76 -27.37 23.45
CA SER A 59 2.11 -26.21 22.85
C SER A 59 3.07 -25.02 22.76
N TRP A 60 3.10 -24.37 21.60
CA TRP A 60 3.91 -23.19 21.33
C TRP A 60 3.04 -21.94 21.30
N LYS A 61 3.36 -20.99 22.19
CA LYS A 61 2.72 -19.67 22.18
C LYS A 61 3.40 -18.79 21.14
N MET A 62 2.81 -18.73 19.95
CA MET A 62 3.27 -17.87 18.87
C MET A 62 3.06 -16.40 19.26
N PRO A 63 4.12 -15.58 19.31
CA PRO A 63 3.97 -14.16 19.59
C PRO A 63 3.20 -13.47 18.46
N GLY A 64 2.55 -12.34 18.80
CA GLY A 64 2.05 -11.42 17.78
C GLY A 64 3.20 -11.01 16.87
N ALA A 65 2.95 -11.03 15.56
CA ALA A 65 4.00 -10.84 14.57
C ALA A 65 3.50 -9.99 13.42
N ARG A 66 4.43 -9.30 12.77
CA ARG A 66 4.09 -8.42 11.65
C ARG A 66 4.91 -8.69 10.41
N ILE A 67 4.30 -8.37 9.26
CA ILE A 67 4.90 -8.46 7.94
C ILE A 67 4.90 -7.04 7.36
N LEU A 68 6.09 -6.49 7.14
CA LEU A 68 6.25 -5.12 6.67
C LEU A 68 6.28 -5.08 5.15
N THR A 69 5.66 -4.05 4.57
CA THR A 69 6.12 -3.53 3.29
C THR A 69 7.57 -3.09 3.47
N GLY A 70 8.47 -3.43 2.54
CA GLY A 70 9.84 -2.95 2.60
C GLY A 70 9.88 -1.44 2.78
N ARG A 71 10.82 -0.95 3.61
CA ARG A 71 10.90 0.49 3.90
C ARG A 71 11.14 1.27 2.61
N MET A 72 10.24 2.20 2.32
CA MET A 72 10.34 3.06 1.16
C MET A 72 10.95 4.40 1.56
N ARG A 73 11.80 4.92 0.67
CA ARG A 73 12.42 6.24 0.76
C ARG A 73 12.20 6.97 -0.56
N ASN A 74 12.38 8.29 -0.54
CA ASN A 74 12.47 9.02 -1.80
C ASN A 74 13.81 8.71 -2.49
N PRO A 75 13.81 8.63 -3.83
CA PRO A 75 15.04 8.62 -4.61
C PRO A 75 15.96 9.80 -4.22
N ALA A 76 17.27 9.57 -4.20
CA ALA A 76 18.24 10.56 -3.72
C ALA A 76 18.28 11.85 -4.56
N ASP A 77 17.92 11.76 -5.84
CA ASP A 77 17.83 12.86 -6.81
C ASP A 77 16.54 13.68 -6.65
N MET A 78 15.60 13.22 -5.83
CA MET A 78 14.30 13.83 -5.66
C MET A 78 14.35 14.96 -4.63
N LYS A 79 14.37 16.20 -5.12
CA LYS A 79 14.27 17.38 -4.24
C LYS A 79 12.89 17.43 -3.59
N THR A 80 12.86 17.40 -2.26
CA THR A 80 11.63 17.59 -1.48
C THR A 80 11.10 18.99 -1.73
N MET A 81 9.88 19.11 -2.26
CA MET A 81 9.16 20.37 -2.22
C MET A 81 8.75 20.63 -0.77
N LYS A 82 9.06 21.81 -0.26
CA LYS A 82 8.87 22.17 1.15
C LYS A 82 7.42 21.91 1.57
N GLY A 83 7.21 20.97 2.48
CA GLY A 83 5.90 20.65 3.06
C GLY A 83 5.05 19.61 2.29
N ILE A 84 5.54 19.03 1.19
CA ILE A 84 4.83 17.98 0.44
C ILE A 84 5.55 16.64 0.62
N SER A 85 4.93 15.72 1.37
CA SER A 85 5.36 14.32 1.39
C SER A 85 4.75 13.61 0.19
N ILE A 86 5.62 13.08 -0.66
CA ILE A 86 5.27 12.14 -1.73
C ILE A 86 5.36 10.69 -1.27
N LEU A 87 5.80 10.47 -0.04
CA LEU A 87 5.73 9.20 0.68
C LEU A 87 4.36 9.12 1.37
N GLY A 88 3.67 8.00 1.17
CA GLY A 88 2.37 7.73 1.78
C GLY A 88 2.23 6.28 2.24
N VAL A 89 1.51 6.12 3.34
CA VAL A 89 0.96 4.84 3.76
C VAL A 89 -0.55 4.92 3.55
N ASP A 90 -1.12 3.89 2.96
CA ASP A 90 -2.56 3.74 2.77
C ASP A 90 -3.02 2.38 3.31
N SER A 91 -4.29 2.25 3.66
CA SER A 91 -4.92 0.96 3.94
C SER A 91 -6.34 0.93 3.39
N TYR A 92 -6.88 -0.26 3.17
CA TYR A 92 -8.28 -0.47 2.82
C TYR A 92 -8.94 -1.35 3.86
N THR A 93 -10.07 -0.89 4.38
CA THR A 93 -10.91 -1.65 5.30
C THR A 93 -12.28 -1.90 4.64
N PRO A 94 -12.89 -3.08 4.82
CA PRO A 94 -14.21 -3.38 4.28
C PRO A 94 -15.28 -2.37 4.70
N ALA A 95 -15.24 -1.93 5.97
CA ALA A 95 -16.23 -1.02 6.54
C ALA A 95 -15.95 0.46 6.26
N GLY A 96 -14.66 0.85 6.22
CA GLY A 96 -14.24 2.26 6.19
C GLY A 96 -13.72 2.76 4.85
N GLY A 97 -13.54 1.88 3.87
CA GLY A 97 -12.98 2.27 2.58
C GLY A 97 -11.47 2.52 2.66
N ILE A 98 -10.96 3.39 1.78
CA ILE A 98 -9.52 3.67 1.69
C ILE A 98 -9.12 4.77 2.69
N ASN A 99 -8.16 4.44 3.53
CA ASN A 99 -7.58 5.31 4.54
C ASN A 99 -6.20 5.81 4.09
N TYR A 100 -6.02 7.12 4.01
CA TYR A 100 -4.78 7.75 3.53
C TYR A 100 -3.98 8.35 4.71
N TRP A 101 -3.12 7.53 5.29
CA TRP A 101 -2.35 7.87 6.49
C TRP A 101 -1.29 8.94 6.23
N GLY A 102 -0.85 9.11 4.98
CA GLY A 102 0.09 10.17 4.60
C GLY A 102 -0.33 11.57 5.09
N ARG A 103 -1.63 11.89 5.05
CA ARG A 103 -2.17 13.18 5.53
C ARG A 103 -2.24 13.25 7.05
N LYS A 104 -2.42 12.11 7.72
CA LYS A 104 -2.53 11.96 9.17
C LYS A 104 -1.17 11.81 9.87
N LEU A 105 -0.10 11.45 9.14
CA LEU A 105 1.27 11.31 9.68
C LEU A 105 1.72 12.55 10.45
N ASN A 106 1.39 13.75 9.95
CA ASN A 106 1.68 15.00 10.64
C ASN A 106 1.02 15.10 12.03
N SER A 107 -0.15 14.50 12.21
CA SER A 107 -0.85 14.42 13.50
C SER A 107 -0.21 13.37 14.40
N LEU A 108 0.18 12.23 13.86
CA LEU A 108 0.85 11.17 14.62
C LEU A 108 2.19 11.64 15.22
N PHE A 109 2.95 12.47 14.50
CA PHE A 109 4.18 13.08 15.03
C PHE A 109 3.94 14.22 16.04
N LYS A 110 2.69 14.61 16.33
CA LYS A 110 2.34 15.72 17.24
C LYS A 110 1.92 15.27 18.65
N GLN A 111 1.74 13.97 18.91
CA GLN A 111 1.43 13.48 20.26
C GLN A 111 2.67 13.63 21.17
N ALA A 112 2.59 14.61 22.07
CA ALA A 112 3.48 14.92 23.21
C ALA A 112 4.98 15.20 22.94
N ASP A 113 5.70 14.37 22.19
CA ASP A 113 7.15 14.46 22.02
C ASP A 113 7.57 14.05 20.62
N LYS A 114 7.35 14.93 19.64
CA LYS A 114 7.93 14.95 18.27
C LYS A 114 8.98 13.84 18.01
N PRO A 115 8.60 12.57 17.85
CA PRO A 115 9.59 11.51 17.91
C PRO A 115 10.33 11.46 16.57
N GLU A 116 11.56 10.95 16.57
CA GLU A 116 12.29 10.70 15.33
C GLU A 116 11.62 9.58 14.52
N THR A 117 11.01 8.62 15.22
CA THR A 117 10.36 7.44 14.65
C THR A 117 8.95 7.25 15.21
N ILE A 118 8.04 6.82 14.35
CA ILE A 118 6.74 6.28 14.72
C ILE A 118 6.77 4.80 14.37
N ASP A 119 6.27 4.00 15.31
CA ASP A 119 5.98 2.60 15.10
C ASP A 119 4.75 2.25 15.93
N ALA A 120 3.57 2.35 15.32
CA ALA A 120 2.31 2.21 16.03
C ALA A 120 1.18 1.71 15.12
N VAL A 121 0.23 1.01 15.73
CA VAL A 121 -1.11 0.84 15.16
C VAL A 121 -1.86 2.15 15.42
N PRO A 122 -2.42 2.82 14.40
CA PRO A 122 -3.24 4.00 14.62
C PRO A 122 -4.45 3.67 15.51
N GLU A 123 -4.88 4.62 16.36
CA GLU A 123 -6.00 4.39 17.30
C GLU A 123 -7.28 3.91 16.60
N GLU A 124 -7.57 4.46 15.42
CA GLU A 124 -8.71 4.09 14.57
C GLU A 124 -8.64 2.65 14.05
N MET A 125 -7.46 2.00 14.10
CA MET A 125 -7.23 0.66 13.57
C MET A 125 -7.15 -0.44 14.64
N HIS A 126 -7.18 -0.11 15.94
CA HIS A 126 -7.00 -1.12 17.00
C HIS A 126 -8.01 -2.28 16.95
N ASN A 127 -9.22 -2.04 16.45
CA ASN A 127 -10.27 -3.06 16.34
C ASN A 127 -10.73 -3.26 14.89
N GLU A 128 -9.95 -2.79 13.92
CA GLU A 128 -10.28 -2.89 12.51
C GLU A 128 -9.31 -3.83 11.81
N VAL A 129 -9.85 -4.62 10.89
CA VAL A 129 -9.09 -5.49 9.99
C VAL A 129 -8.93 -4.82 8.64
N VAL A 130 -7.85 -5.15 7.94
CA VAL A 130 -7.51 -4.58 6.64
C VAL A 130 -7.57 -5.63 5.55
N ASP A 131 -8.16 -5.26 4.42
CA ASP A 131 -8.09 -6.03 3.17
C ASP A 131 -6.73 -5.86 2.50
N TRP A 132 -6.11 -4.68 2.68
CA TRP A 132 -4.71 -4.45 2.34
C TRP A 132 -4.11 -3.23 3.04
N VAL A 133 -2.78 -3.23 3.09
CA VAL A 133 -1.94 -2.09 3.50
C VAL A 133 -0.95 -1.78 2.39
N ALA A 134 -0.65 -0.49 2.18
CA ALA A 134 0.24 -0.06 1.12
C ALA A 134 1.24 0.98 1.59
N THR A 135 2.44 0.91 1.03
CA THR A 135 3.46 1.96 1.12
C THR A 135 3.82 2.43 -0.27
N LYS A 136 3.76 3.73 -0.51
CA LYS A 136 3.94 4.32 -1.84
C LYS A 136 4.84 5.54 -1.83
N ASN A 137 5.47 5.77 -2.97
CA ASN A 137 6.12 7.04 -3.31
C ASN A 137 5.44 7.63 -4.55
N LYS A 138 6.11 8.56 -5.24
CA LYS A 138 5.59 9.19 -6.47
C LYS A 138 5.27 8.17 -7.58
N PHE A 139 6.07 7.11 -7.72
CA PHE A 139 6.04 6.24 -8.90
C PHE A 139 5.74 4.76 -8.59
N PHE A 140 6.07 4.30 -7.40
CA PHE A 140 5.98 2.89 -7.00
C PHE A 140 5.11 2.71 -5.77
N VAL A 141 4.56 1.51 -5.64
CA VAL A 141 3.76 1.08 -4.49
C VAL A 141 4.08 -0.36 -4.15
N GLN A 142 4.12 -0.64 -2.86
CA GLN A 142 4.15 -1.98 -2.28
C GLN A 142 2.83 -2.19 -1.54
N ILE A 143 2.11 -3.25 -1.84
CA ILE A 143 0.83 -3.59 -1.19
C ILE A 143 0.95 -4.99 -0.59
N LEU A 144 0.50 -5.15 0.65
CA LEU A 144 0.29 -6.45 1.28
C LEU A 144 -1.21 -6.62 1.51
N SER A 145 -1.76 -7.73 1.05
CA SER A 145 -3.19 -8.06 1.18
C SER A 145 -3.31 -9.43 1.87
N PRO A 146 -3.73 -9.49 3.15
CA PRO A 146 -3.98 -10.76 3.82
C PRO A 146 -5.17 -11.46 3.19
N GLN A 147 -5.11 -12.79 3.12
CA GLN A 147 -6.24 -13.62 2.73
C GLN A 147 -6.80 -14.28 3.99
N GLU A 148 -5.97 -15.09 4.66
CA GLU A 148 -6.30 -15.73 5.93
C GLU A 148 -5.00 -15.90 6.75
N PRO A 149 -5.01 -15.67 8.07
CA PRO A 149 -6.08 -15.08 8.86
C PRO A 149 -6.18 -13.56 8.62
N GLU A 150 -7.23 -12.94 9.17
CA GLU A 150 -7.36 -11.47 9.19
C GLU A 150 -6.17 -10.82 9.91
N ALA A 151 -5.82 -9.61 9.46
CA ALA A 151 -4.77 -8.81 10.05
C ALA A 151 -5.27 -7.38 10.29
N THR A 152 -4.70 -6.71 11.28
CA THR A 152 -4.76 -5.24 11.36
C THR A 152 -3.50 -4.64 10.73
N MET A 153 -3.28 -3.34 10.90
CA MET A 153 -2.16 -2.63 10.30
C MET A 153 -1.31 -1.84 11.30
N SER A 154 -0.03 -1.64 11.00
CA SER A 154 0.79 -0.64 11.70
C SER A 154 1.52 0.29 10.73
N VAL A 155 1.71 1.54 11.14
CA VAL A 155 2.47 2.55 10.40
C VAL A 155 3.85 2.65 11.03
N LEU A 156 4.89 2.50 10.20
CA LEU A 156 6.25 2.80 10.56
C LEU A 156 6.72 4.01 9.77
N SER A 157 7.30 4.98 10.45
CA SER A 157 7.78 6.21 9.82
C SER A 157 9.01 6.73 10.56
N SER A 158 9.97 7.27 9.84
CA SER A 158 11.12 7.98 10.42
C SER A 158 11.26 9.33 9.74
N ARG A 159 11.87 10.31 10.42
CA ARG A 159 12.16 11.63 9.86
C ARG A 159 13.54 12.13 10.27
N ASN A 160 14.06 13.13 9.56
CA ASN A 160 15.29 13.81 9.95
C ASN A 160 14.95 14.99 10.88
N MET A 161 15.45 14.97 12.11
CA MET A 161 15.20 16.03 13.10
C MET A 161 15.93 17.35 12.78
N SER A 162 16.98 17.30 11.96
CA SER A 162 17.72 18.50 11.51
C SER A 162 17.01 19.26 10.39
N GLU A 163 16.05 18.62 9.71
CA GLU A 163 15.29 19.26 8.64
C GLU A 163 14.06 20.01 9.17
N LYS A 164 13.82 21.22 8.67
CA LYS A 164 12.62 21.99 9.02
C LYS A 164 11.38 21.38 8.35
N GLY A 165 10.66 20.52 9.07
CA GLY A 165 9.38 19.96 8.64
C GLY A 165 9.01 18.66 9.36
N ILE A 166 7.77 18.20 9.16
CA ILE A 166 7.32 16.86 9.56
C ILE A 166 7.19 16.03 8.28
N VAL A 167 8.28 15.89 7.54
CA VAL A 167 8.30 15.07 6.32
C VAL A 167 9.03 13.77 6.65
N PRO A 168 8.40 12.60 6.45
CA PRO A 168 9.08 11.35 6.68
C PRO A 168 10.22 11.15 5.67
N THR A 169 11.35 10.64 6.13
CA THR A 169 12.48 10.20 5.31
C THR A 169 12.32 8.75 4.87
N SER A 170 11.63 7.94 5.67
CA SER A 170 11.31 6.56 5.36
C SER A 170 9.97 6.17 5.95
N ILE A 171 9.19 5.39 5.21
CA ILE A 171 7.92 4.84 5.66
C ILE A 171 7.81 3.35 5.34
N ALA A 172 7.02 2.64 6.13
CA ALA A 172 6.52 1.31 5.84
C ALA A 172 5.12 1.15 6.48
N ALA A 173 4.35 0.24 5.94
CA ALA A 173 3.15 -0.31 6.56
C ALA A 173 3.44 -1.76 6.93
N ALA A 174 2.70 -2.30 7.88
CA ALA A 174 2.78 -3.72 8.19
C ALA A 174 1.39 -4.32 8.34
N LEU A 175 1.25 -5.58 7.93
CA LEU A 175 0.17 -6.44 8.41
C LEU A 175 0.56 -6.92 9.81
N VAL A 176 -0.34 -6.78 10.77
CA VAL A 176 -0.14 -7.16 12.16
C VAL A 176 -1.09 -8.30 12.49
N PHE A 177 -0.52 -9.43 12.90
CA PHE A 177 -1.26 -10.61 13.31
C PHE A 177 -1.19 -10.77 14.82
N ASN A 178 -2.30 -11.20 15.42
CA ASN A 178 -2.38 -11.49 16.84
C ASN A 178 -1.51 -12.70 17.21
N SER A 179 -1.24 -12.84 18.51
CA SER A 179 -0.61 -14.04 19.06
C SER A 179 -1.53 -15.23 18.94
N ASP A 180 -0.96 -16.40 18.71
CA ASP A 180 -1.70 -17.65 18.58
C ASP A 180 -1.08 -18.74 19.48
N THR A 181 -1.79 -19.83 19.69
CA THR A 181 -1.26 -21.01 20.37
C THR A 181 -1.35 -22.20 19.43
N LEU A 182 -0.22 -22.85 19.19
CA LEU A 182 -0.14 -24.05 18.34
C LEU A 182 0.16 -25.25 19.22
N ASP A 183 -0.79 -26.15 19.37
CA ASP A 183 -0.58 -27.42 20.04
C ASP A 183 0.34 -28.35 19.24
N ALA A 184 0.81 -29.42 19.89
CA ALA A 184 1.72 -30.37 19.25
C ALA A 184 1.06 -31.01 18.00
N GLY A 185 1.74 -30.94 16.86
CA GLY A 185 1.24 -31.42 15.57
C GLY A 185 0.37 -30.41 14.81
N GLU A 186 0.01 -29.27 15.41
CA GLU A 186 -0.79 -28.26 14.72
C GLU A 186 0.02 -27.47 13.69
N THR A 187 -0.70 -26.96 12.67
CA THR A 187 -0.14 -26.10 11.64
C THR A 187 -0.98 -24.84 11.52
N LEU A 188 -0.33 -23.68 11.63
CA LEU A 188 -0.91 -22.39 11.31
C LEU A 188 -0.47 -21.97 9.91
N GLU A 189 -1.41 -21.61 9.06
CA GLU A 189 -1.15 -21.05 7.74
C GLU A 189 -1.50 -19.56 7.71
N ARG A 190 -0.65 -18.76 7.06
CA ARG A 190 -0.86 -17.34 6.78
C ARG A 190 -0.65 -17.09 5.30
N ASN A 191 -1.73 -16.82 4.60
CA ASN A 191 -1.77 -16.54 3.16
C ASN A 191 -1.95 -15.06 2.92
N TYR A 192 -1.10 -14.49 2.06
CA TYR A 192 -1.20 -13.10 1.68
C TYR A 192 -0.61 -12.85 0.29
N THR A 193 -1.09 -11.80 -0.37
CA THR A 193 -0.57 -11.37 -1.67
C THR A 193 0.26 -10.10 -1.51
N CYS A 194 1.39 -10.05 -2.21
CA CYS A 194 2.24 -8.87 -2.31
C CYS A 194 2.16 -8.29 -3.72
N PHE A 195 1.83 -7.01 -3.86
CA PHE A 195 2.08 -6.25 -5.09
C PHE A 195 3.34 -5.42 -4.89
N ILE A 196 4.34 -5.54 -5.77
CA ILE A 196 5.58 -4.76 -5.69
C ILE A 196 5.88 -4.18 -7.07
N GLY A 197 5.35 -3.00 -7.37
CA GLY A 197 5.35 -2.52 -8.74
C GLY A 197 5.06 -1.03 -8.94
N PRO A 198 4.92 -0.61 -10.20
CA PRO A 198 4.63 0.78 -10.54
C PRO A 198 3.18 1.13 -10.21
N LYS A 199 2.92 2.40 -9.89
CA LYS A 199 1.57 2.97 -9.68
C LYS A 199 0.83 3.15 -11.01
N LYS A 200 0.45 2.04 -11.64
CA LYS A 200 -0.31 2.01 -12.89
C LYS A 200 -1.74 1.55 -12.62
N TYR A 201 -2.71 2.40 -12.96
CA TYR A 201 -4.13 2.16 -12.71
C TYR A 201 -4.62 0.82 -13.28
N SER A 202 -4.31 0.51 -14.54
CA SER A 202 -4.78 -0.72 -15.19
C SER A 202 -4.26 -1.98 -14.51
N ILE A 203 -3.00 -1.98 -14.09
CA ILE A 203 -2.36 -3.11 -13.40
C ILE A 203 -3.00 -3.31 -12.02
N LEU A 204 -3.11 -2.23 -11.25
CA LEU A 204 -3.71 -2.28 -9.90
C LEU A 204 -5.19 -2.65 -9.95
N LYS A 205 -5.92 -2.19 -10.97
CA LYS A 205 -7.33 -2.57 -11.16
C LYS A 205 -7.49 -4.05 -11.50
N ALA A 206 -6.58 -4.59 -12.33
CA ALA A 206 -6.56 -6.00 -12.69
C ALA A 206 -6.14 -6.90 -11.51
N ALA A 207 -5.29 -6.39 -10.60
CA ALA A 207 -4.91 -7.09 -9.36
C ALA A 207 -6.09 -7.32 -8.40
N GLY A 208 -7.18 -6.55 -8.54
CA GLY A 208 -8.39 -6.71 -7.74
C GLY A 208 -8.27 -6.10 -6.34
N ASN A 209 -9.20 -6.46 -5.46
CA ASN A 209 -9.28 -6.01 -4.06
C ASN A 209 -9.18 -4.49 -3.85
N ASN A 210 -9.69 -3.70 -4.82
CA ASN A 210 -9.65 -2.24 -4.80
C ASN A 210 -8.23 -1.64 -4.65
N MET A 211 -7.19 -2.35 -5.07
CA MET A 211 -5.79 -1.90 -4.98
C MET A 211 -5.54 -0.62 -5.80
N GLU A 212 -6.35 -0.33 -6.82
CA GLU A 212 -6.25 0.94 -7.56
C GLU A 212 -6.55 2.17 -6.70
N GLY A 213 -7.12 1.98 -5.51
CA GLY A 213 -7.38 3.03 -4.52
C GLY A 213 -6.15 3.85 -4.15
N VAL A 214 -4.96 3.26 -4.18
CA VAL A 214 -3.68 3.95 -3.92
C VAL A 214 -3.39 5.11 -4.89
N MET A 215 -4.13 5.20 -6.00
CA MET A 215 -4.08 6.29 -6.98
C MET A 215 -4.75 7.58 -6.49
N GLU A 216 -5.47 7.57 -5.35
CA GLU A 216 -6.14 8.75 -4.78
C GLU A 216 -7.13 9.42 -5.75
N PHE A 217 -7.86 8.63 -6.55
CA PHE A 217 -8.91 9.15 -7.43
C PHE A 217 -10.18 9.58 -6.71
N GLU A 218 -10.26 9.37 -5.40
CA GLU A 218 -11.34 9.85 -4.54
C GLU A 218 -10.94 11.16 -3.87
N THR A 219 -11.91 12.04 -3.62
CA THR A 219 -11.71 13.27 -2.83
C THR A 219 -12.17 12.99 -1.40
N ILE A 220 -11.32 13.25 -0.43
CA ILE A 220 -11.66 13.04 0.99
C ILE A 220 -11.78 14.38 1.70
N GLY A 221 -12.71 14.45 2.66
CA GLY A 221 -12.97 15.61 3.49
C GLY A 221 -14.22 16.37 3.03
N PHE A 222 -14.20 17.69 3.20
CA PHE A 222 -15.36 18.56 2.92
C PHE A 222 -15.93 18.40 1.50
N TRP A 223 -15.09 18.05 0.52
CA TRP A 223 -15.50 17.86 -0.88
C TRP A 223 -15.93 16.43 -1.25
N SER A 224 -15.99 15.51 -0.27
CA SER A 224 -16.38 14.11 -0.51
C SER A 224 -17.78 13.97 -1.10
N PHE A 225 -18.71 14.89 -0.78
CA PHE A 225 -20.05 14.91 -1.38
C PHE A 225 -20.05 15.02 -2.91
N MET A 226 -18.95 15.50 -3.51
CA MET A 226 -18.82 15.64 -4.96
C MET A 226 -18.04 14.47 -5.62
N ASN A 227 -17.70 13.42 -4.84
CA ASN A 227 -16.98 12.25 -5.36
C ASN A 227 -17.70 11.55 -6.52
N TRP A 228 -19.04 11.49 -6.44
CA TRP A 228 -19.88 10.90 -7.50
C TRP A 228 -19.64 11.53 -8.88
N LEU A 229 -19.15 12.78 -8.93
CA LEU A 229 -18.79 13.48 -10.16
C LEU A 229 -17.27 13.48 -10.39
N MET A 230 -16.48 13.77 -9.35
CA MET A 230 -15.02 13.97 -9.47
C MET A 230 -14.23 12.70 -9.76
N GLU A 231 -14.61 11.58 -9.14
CA GLU A 231 -13.93 10.30 -9.33
C GLU A 231 -14.11 9.77 -10.77
N PRO A 232 -15.33 9.65 -11.33
CA PRO A 232 -15.49 9.21 -12.71
C PRO A 232 -14.89 10.21 -13.69
N ALA A 233 -14.93 11.51 -13.43
CA ALA A 233 -14.26 12.51 -14.27
C ALA A 233 -12.74 12.27 -14.34
N ARG A 234 -12.08 12.00 -13.21
CA ARG A 234 -10.63 11.70 -13.18
C ARG A 234 -10.29 10.39 -13.90
N LYS A 235 -11.06 9.33 -13.66
CA LYS A 235 -10.88 8.04 -14.34
C LYS A 235 -11.10 8.17 -15.86
N SER A 236 -12.13 8.92 -16.27
CA SER A 236 -12.44 9.16 -17.69
C SER A 236 -11.35 9.96 -18.40
N LEU A 237 -10.78 10.97 -17.72
CA LEU A 237 -9.69 11.76 -18.26
C LEU A 237 -8.43 10.91 -18.48
N LEU A 238 -8.08 10.05 -17.51
CA LEU A 238 -6.96 9.12 -17.64
C LEU A 238 -7.20 8.11 -18.77
N TRP A 239 -8.41 7.55 -18.85
CA TRP A 239 -8.77 6.61 -19.91
C TRP A 239 -8.65 7.26 -21.30
N THR A 240 -9.20 8.46 -21.46
CA THR A 240 -9.12 9.22 -22.73
C THR A 240 -7.68 9.56 -23.10
N LEU A 241 -6.86 9.94 -22.12
CA LEU A 241 -5.43 10.19 -22.35
C LEU A 241 -4.73 8.93 -22.87
N ASN A 242 -5.01 7.78 -22.25
CA ASN A 242 -4.43 6.50 -22.65
C ASN A 242 -4.90 6.06 -24.05
N LEU A 243 -6.15 6.36 -24.43
CA LEU A 243 -6.65 6.12 -25.79
C LEU A 243 -5.88 6.96 -26.82
N PHE A 244 -5.74 8.26 -26.59
CA PHE A 244 -4.98 9.14 -27.49
C PHE A 244 -3.51 8.75 -27.55
N HIS A 245 -2.93 8.36 -26.42
CA HIS A 245 -1.58 7.81 -26.40
C HIS A 245 -1.48 6.49 -27.16
N GLY A 246 -2.49 5.62 -27.12
CA GLY A 246 -2.51 4.36 -27.88
C GLY A 246 -2.43 4.58 -29.40
N VAL A 247 -3.07 5.64 -29.89
CA VAL A 247 -3.07 6.01 -31.32
C VAL A 247 -1.79 6.73 -31.71
N VAL A 248 -1.41 7.79 -30.98
CA VAL A 248 -0.31 8.68 -31.37
C VAL A 248 1.06 8.18 -30.89
N ARG A 249 1.07 7.34 -29.84
CA ARG A 249 2.27 6.84 -29.13
C ARG A 249 3.20 7.96 -28.62
N ASN A 250 2.65 9.14 -28.36
CA ASN A 250 3.36 10.29 -27.82
C ASN A 250 2.48 11.02 -26.78
N TYR A 251 2.93 11.09 -25.54
CA TYR A 251 2.17 11.71 -24.45
C TYR A 251 1.96 13.22 -24.65
N GLY A 252 2.92 13.94 -25.23
CA GLY A 252 2.79 15.38 -25.48
C GLY A 252 1.63 15.69 -26.44
N ILE A 253 1.54 14.95 -27.54
CA ILE A 253 0.45 15.11 -28.51
C ILE A 253 -0.87 14.60 -27.93
N ALA A 254 -0.86 13.50 -27.18
CA ALA A 254 -2.05 12.98 -26.52
C ALA A 254 -2.66 14.01 -25.54
N ILE A 255 -1.81 14.75 -24.81
CA ILE A 255 -2.26 15.84 -23.93
C ILE A 255 -2.86 16.99 -24.75
N ILE A 256 -2.25 17.38 -25.88
CA ILE A 256 -2.81 18.42 -26.76
C ILE A 256 -4.21 18.01 -27.23
N LEU A 257 -4.38 16.78 -27.73
CA LEU A 257 -5.68 16.26 -28.16
C LEU A 257 -6.70 16.22 -27.02
N LEU A 258 -6.28 15.81 -25.82
CA LEU A 258 -7.13 15.82 -24.62
C LEU A 258 -7.61 17.23 -24.28
N THR A 259 -6.71 18.20 -24.30
CA THR A 259 -7.07 19.59 -24.00
C THR A 259 -8.03 20.19 -25.03
N LEU A 260 -7.86 19.85 -26.32
CA LEU A 260 -8.79 20.25 -27.38
C LEU A 260 -10.17 19.61 -27.18
N LEU A 261 -10.23 18.31 -26.88
CA LEU A 261 -11.49 17.61 -26.62
C LEU A 261 -12.26 18.21 -25.44
N VAL A 262 -11.56 18.46 -24.32
CA VAL A 262 -12.16 19.11 -23.15
C VAL A 262 -12.68 20.50 -23.51
N ARG A 263 -11.91 21.32 -24.25
CA ARG A 263 -12.37 22.65 -24.70
C ARG A 263 -13.61 22.59 -25.56
N ILE A 264 -13.71 21.62 -26.48
CA ILE A 264 -14.89 21.45 -27.33
C ILE A 264 -16.10 21.06 -26.50
N LEU A 265 -15.93 20.12 -25.55
CA LEU A 265 -17.01 19.64 -24.70
C LEU A 265 -17.56 20.74 -23.77
N PHE A 266 -16.68 21.60 -23.24
CA PHE A 266 -17.07 22.72 -22.38
C PHE A 266 -17.37 24.02 -23.13
N TRP A 267 -17.19 24.06 -24.45
CA TRP A 267 -17.47 25.24 -25.28
C TRP A 267 -18.86 25.85 -25.07
N PRO A 268 -19.98 25.11 -25.04
CA PRO A 268 -21.30 25.70 -24.83
C PRO A 268 -21.45 26.37 -23.46
N LEU A 269 -20.81 25.79 -22.43
CA LEU A 269 -20.81 26.37 -21.08
C LEU A 269 -19.97 27.65 -21.03
N THR A 270 -18.77 27.62 -21.64
CA THR A 270 -17.90 28.79 -21.73
C THR A 270 -18.57 29.91 -22.53
N HIS A 271 -19.26 29.59 -23.62
CA HIS A 271 -19.97 30.56 -24.44
C HIS A 271 -21.08 31.27 -23.64
N LYS A 272 -21.93 30.51 -22.91
CA LYS A 272 -22.95 31.08 -22.03
C LYS A 272 -22.37 31.95 -20.92
N SER A 273 -21.26 31.54 -20.31
CA SER A 273 -20.56 32.35 -19.32
C SER A 273 -20.06 33.68 -19.92
N THR A 274 -19.48 33.65 -21.13
CA THR A 274 -19.03 34.86 -21.82
C THR A 274 -20.17 35.78 -22.24
N GLU A 275 -21.33 35.24 -22.63
CA GLU A 275 -22.52 36.03 -22.92
C GLU A 275 -23.03 36.74 -21.66
N SER A 276 -23.10 36.04 -20.53
CA SER A 276 -23.50 36.62 -19.25
C SER A 276 -22.57 37.75 -18.80
N MET A 277 -21.26 37.61 -19.00
CA MET A 277 -20.28 38.66 -18.66
C MET A 277 -20.38 39.88 -19.58
N LYS A 278 -20.78 39.72 -20.85
CA LYS A 278 -21.00 40.84 -21.77
C LYS A 278 -22.28 41.62 -21.51
N ARG A 279 -23.24 41.00 -20.78
CA ARG A 279 -24.51 41.62 -20.38
C ARG A 279 -24.41 42.38 -19.06
N MET A 280 -23.28 42.31 -18.37
CA MET A 280 -22.90 43.14 -17.22
C MET A 280 -22.03 44.30 -17.69
#